data_AF-A0A8S3X7P1-F1
#
_entry.id   AF-A0A8S3X7P1-F1
#
_cell.length_a   1.000
_cell.length_b   1.000
_cell.length_c   1.000
_cell.angle_alpha   90.00
_cell.angle_beta   90.00
_cell.angle_gamma   90.00
#
_symmetry.space_group_name_H-M   'P 1'
#
loop_
_entity.id
_entity.type
_entity.pdbx_description
1 polymer ?
#
loop_
_entity_poly.entity_id
_entity_poly.type
_entity_poly.pdbx_seq_one_letter_code
_entity_poly.pdbx_strand_id
1 'polypeptide(L)'
;MKNSMIIPARSESIHFIIVSEDVTGEVVVCSKELTKDVFIANAITTVSYSRIPVKILNVSDKEVNLPSFTPDLKSLYNYNICQFNKTNIDVTRVKTLLSELNLNYLDGEEKQSIEAICAKYCDIFHLEGDKLTTTNIYEPSIVLKQNSTPVYVKPYRLPQALKPEITKQVENMLENDIIEESNSEWSSPILLVPKKSSKGNEKKWRLVVDYRKLNEVICDDKFPLPNINEILDTLTGAIYFTHLDLHQGYYQVSLEPSSRKLTAFTTNTGQYCMKRLPMGLKISPNAFSRMMSVAMSGLTYDKCLVCQDDLIVFGRNLSSHNKNLITVMERLRKVNLKLNPQKCEFLKKEILYLGHLVTKKGVLPDPEKTKVLRNYPTPKNADEVKRIPIFPKIMNLFYKQTPRVLLLVLYYVIKISDQLHMPVDP
;
A
#
# COMPACT_ATOMS: atom_id res chain seq x y z
N MET A 1 -54.46 36.46 -31.88
CA MET A 1 -53.16 37.13 -31.72
C MET A 1 -52.10 36.04 -31.57
N LYS A 2 -51.13 35.93 -32.49
CA LYS A 2 -50.03 34.95 -32.35
C LYS A 2 -49.09 35.44 -31.24
N ASN A 3 -48.97 34.71 -30.14
CA ASN A 3 -47.98 35.01 -29.10
C ASN A 3 -46.58 34.78 -29.68
N SER A 4 -45.87 35.86 -29.99
CA SER A 4 -44.48 35.83 -30.42
C SER A 4 -43.58 35.95 -29.19
N MET A 5 -42.56 35.10 -29.08
CA MET A 5 -41.63 35.07 -27.95
C MET A 5 -40.38 35.86 -28.28
N ILE A 6 -40.05 36.86 -27.46
CA ILE A 6 -38.84 37.66 -27.61
C ILE A 6 -37.69 36.98 -26.87
N ILE A 7 -36.63 36.63 -27.60
CA ILE A 7 -35.40 36.04 -27.04
C ILE A 7 -34.26 37.05 -27.15
N PRO A 8 -33.75 37.58 -26.03
CA PRO A 8 -32.66 38.57 -26.03
C PRO A 8 -31.39 38.05 -26.72
N ALA A 9 -30.60 38.96 -27.28
CA ALA A 9 -29.28 38.64 -27.83
C ALA A 9 -28.37 37.97 -26.79
N ARG A 10 -27.56 37.00 -27.20
CA ARG A 10 -26.56 36.29 -26.36
C ARG A 10 -27.14 35.80 -25.03
N SER A 11 -28.33 35.23 -25.05
CA SER A 11 -29.05 34.83 -23.85
C SER A 11 -29.50 33.38 -23.90
N GLU A 12 -29.74 32.86 -22.70
CA GLU A 12 -30.38 31.58 -22.50
C GLU A 12 -31.63 31.80 -21.67
N SER A 13 -32.78 31.36 -22.18
CA SER A 13 -34.07 31.55 -21.54
C SER A 13 -34.88 30.26 -21.50
N ILE A 14 -35.78 30.16 -20.51
CA ILE A 14 -36.68 29.01 -20.36
C ILE A 14 -38.09 29.48 -20.66
N HIS A 15 -38.75 28.83 -21.61
CA HIS A 15 -40.10 29.15 -22.03
C HIS A 15 -41.01 27.94 -21.88
N PHE A 16 -42.22 28.15 -21.38
CA PHE A 16 -43.23 27.09 -21.29
C PHE A 16 -44.02 27.00 -22.59
N ILE A 17 -43.95 25.85 -23.25
CA ILE A 17 -44.61 25.61 -24.54
C ILE A 17 -45.76 24.64 -24.33
N ILE A 18 -46.90 24.93 -24.95
CA ILE A 18 -48.08 24.06 -24.93
C ILE A 18 -47.82 22.87 -25.85
N VAL A 19 -48.06 21.68 -25.32
CA VAL A 19 -47.97 20.41 -26.04
C VAL A 19 -49.34 19.76 -26.09
N SER A 20 -49.52 18.84 -27.04
CA SER A 20 -50.78 18.12 -27.23
C SER A 20 -51.09 17.21 -26.02
N GLU A 21 -52.37 17.00 -25.74
CA GLU A 21 -52.85 16.29 -24.53
C GLU A 21 -52.47 14.80 -24.49
N ASP A 22 -52.12 14.23 -25.64
CA ASP A 22 -51.62 12.85 -25.78
C ASP A 22 -50.18 12.68 -25.26
N VAL A 23 -49.43 13.77 -25.08
CA VAL A 23 -48.07 13.74 -24.54
C VAL A 23 -48.13 13.77 -23.01
N THR A 24 -47.83 12.64 -22.37
CA THR A 24 -47.84 12.51 -20.91
C THR A 24 -46.52 11.93 -20.39
N GLY A 25 -46.17 12.28 -19.14
CA GLY A 25 -44.97 11.76 -18.47
C GLY A 25 -43.68 12.50 -18.81
N GLU A 26 -42.55 11.77 -18.74
CA GLU A 26 -41.22 12.29 -19.05
C GLU A 26 -40.90 12.19 -20.55
N VAL A 27 -40.46 13.30 -21.12
CA VAL A 27 -40.16 13.42 -22.54
C VAL A 27 -38.79 14.04 -22.76
N VAL A 28 -38.16 13.68 -23.88
CA VAL A 28 -36.91 14.27 -24.34
C VAL A 28 -37.24 15.34 -25.38
N VAL A 29 -36.91 16.59 -25.06
CA VAL A 29 -36.91 17.70 -26.01
C VAL A 29 -35.66 17.56 -26.87
N CYS A 30 -35.85 17.38 -28.18
CA CYS A 30 -34.74 17.27 -29.12
C CYS A 30 -34.20 18.65 -29.49
N SER A 31 -32.88 18.76 -29.55
CA SER A 31 -32.18 19.96 -29.98
C SER A 31 -32.45 20.21 -31.46
N LYS A 32 -32.82 21.45 -31.76
CA LYS A 32 -33.23 21.89 -33.08
C LYS A 32 -32.89 23.36 -33.23
N GLU A 33 -32.40 23.73 -34.40
CA GLU A 33 -32.29 25.13 -34.79
C GLU A 33 -33.67 25.63 -35.21
N LEU A 34 -34.18 26.65 -34.51
CA LEU A 34 -35.49 27.24 -34.80
C LEU A 34 -35.39 28.25 -35.93
N THR A 35 -34.39 29.11 -35.83
CA THR A 35 -34.00 30.12 -36.81
C THR A 35 -32.48 30.22 -36.76
N LYS A 36 -31.88 30.88 -37.75
CA LYS A 36 -30.44 31.13 -37.77
C LYS A 36 -29.96 31.64 -36.40
N ASP A 37 -29.00 30.95 -35.81
CA ASP A 37 -28.35 31.30 -34.53
C ASP A 37 -29.26 31.22 -33.27
N VAL A 38 -30.42 30.54 -33.35
CA VAL A 38 -31.31 30.30 -32.20
C VAL A 38 -31.69 28.82 -32.10
N PHE A 39 -31.34 28.21 -30.96
CA PHE A 39 -31.41 26.76 -30.77
C PHE A 39 -32.28 26.38 -29.57
N ILE A 40 -32.96 25.24 -29.69
CA ILE A 40 -33.51 24.52 -28.55
C ILE A 40 -32.41 23.61 -28.00
N ALA A 41 -32.21 23.62 -26.68
CA ALA A 41 -31.29 22.68 -26.03
C ALA A 41 -31.94 21.30 -25.87
N ASN A 42 -31.13 20.25 -26.02
CA ASN A 42 -31.53 18.90 -25.63
C ASN A 42 -31.80 18.86 -24.11
N ALA A 43 -32.99 18.43 -23.70
CA ALA A 43 -33.36 18.34 -22.29
C ALA A 43 -34.35 17.21 -22.03
N ILE A 44 -34.26 16.61 -20.84
CA ILE A 44 -35.30 15.72 -20.31
C ILE A 44 -36.22 16.58 -19.45
N THR A 45 -37.53 16.48 -19.68
CA THR A 45 -38.51 17.28 -18.96
C THR A 45 -39.80 16.50 -18.71
N THR A 46 -40.62 16.97 -17.79
CA THR A 46 -41.89 16.34 -17.42
C THR A 46 -43.04 17.22 -17.87
N VAL A 47 -44.03 16.63 -18.56
CA VAL A 47 -45.23 17.35 -18.97
C VAL A 47 -46.07 17.69 -17.74
N SER A 48 -46.40 18.96 -17.57
CA SER A 48 -47.25 19.45 -16.47
C SER A 48 -48.31 20.39 -17.02
N TYR A 49 -49.59 20.07 -16.82
CA TYR A 49 -50.73 20.86 -17.32
C TYR A 49 -50.65 21.16 -18.83
N SER A 50 -50.32 20.15 -19.65
CA SER A 50 -50.12 20.26 -21.10
C SER A 50 -49.06 21.30 -21.51
N ARG A 51 -48.10 21.57 -20.62
CA ARG A 51 -46.96 22.45 -20.88
C ARG A 51 -45.65 21.78 -20.52
N ILE A 52 -44.60 22.15 -21.23
CA ILE A 52 -43.22 21.75 -20.93
C ILE A 52 -42.30 22.97 -20.90
N PRO A 53 -41.34 23.04 -19.98
CA PRO A 53 -40.26 24.01 -20.06
C PRO A 53 -39.27 23.60 -21.15
N VAL A 54 -39.02 24.52 -22.09
CA VAL A 54 -38.05 24.38 -23.17
C VAL A 54 -36.98 25.46 -23.00
N LYS A 55 -35.72 25.04 -23.04
CA LYS A 55 -34.57 25.93 -22.94
C LYS A 55 -34.17 26.39 -24.34
N ILE A 56 -34.16 27.69 -24.56
CA ILE A 56 -33.83 28.33 -25.83
C ILE A 56 -32.54 29.13 -25.65
N LEU A 57 -31.62 28.94 -26.59
CA LEU A 57 -30.33 29.61 -26.64
C LEU A 57 -30.28 30.50 -27.88
N ASN A 58 -30.18 31.81 -27.69
CA ASN A 58 -29.91 32.77 -28.75
C ASN A 58 -28.43 33.14 -28.72
N VAL A 59 -27.64 32.63 -29.67
CA VAL A 59 -26.21 32.93 -29.79
C VAL A 59 -25.94 34.14 -30.69
N SER A 60 -26.96 34.68 -31.35
CA SER A 60 -26.82 35.88 -32.17
C SER A 60 -26.58 37.14 -31.33
N ASP A 61 -26.07 38.17 -31.97
CA ASP A 61 -25.89 39.50 -31.42
C ASP A 61 -27.15 40.36 -31.46
N LYS A 62 -28.29 39.81 -31.90
CA LYS A 62 -29.57 40.51 -32.03
C LYS A 62 -30.67 39.80 -31.25
N GLU A 63 -31.64 40.59 -30.82
CA GLU A 63 -32.88 40.05 -30.28
C GLU A 63 -33.66 39.39 -31.41
N VAL A 64 -34.23 38.21 -31.13
CA VAL A 64 -35.00 37.44 -32.11
C VAL A 64 -36.42 37.26 -31.59
N ASN A 65 -37.40 37.60 -32.44
CA ASN A 65 -38.81 37.35 -32.14
C ASN A 65 -39.23 36.03 -32.79
N LEU A 66 -39.37 34.99 -31.97
CA LEU A 66 -39.71 33.66 -32.43
C LEU A 66 -41.24 33.50 -32.60
N PRO A 67 -41.70 32.98 -33.75
CA PRO A 67 -43.10 32.58 -33.88
C PRO A 67 -43.39 31.37 -32.98
N SER A 68 -44.68 31.13 -32.70
CA SER A 68 -45.09 29.91 -32.00
C SER A 68 -44.61 28.67 -32.78
N PHE A 69 -43.95 27.75 -32.09
CA PHE A 69 -43.39 26.54 -32.67
C PHE A 69 -43.77 25.32 -31.82
N THR A 70 -43.70 24.14 -32.43
CA THR A 70 -43.86 22.86 -31.74
C THR A 70 -42.50 22.18 -31.61
N PRO A 71 -42.02 21.92 -30.38
CA PRO A 71 -40.75 21.23 -30.16
C PRO A 71 -40.84 19.77 -30.61
N ASP A 72 -39.74 19.22 -31.11
CA ASP A 72 -39.67 17.80 -31.48
C ASP A 72 -39.46 16.97 -30.20
N LEU A 73 -40.47 16.19 -29.84
CA LEU A 73 -40.48 15.39 -28.61
C LEU A 73 -40.28 13.92 -28.90
N LYS A 74 -39.49 13.26 -28.07
CA LYS A 74 -39.33 11.80 -28.07
C LYS A 74 -39.68 11.24 -26.70
N SER A 75 -40.34 10.09 -26.68
CA SER A 75 -40.57 9.35 -25.45
C SER A 75 -39.23 8.88 -24.85
N LEU A 76 -39.09 8.99 -23.53
CA LEU A 76 -37.91 8.52 -22.81
C LEU A 76 -37.73 6.99 -22.97
N TYR A 77 -38.82 6.24 -23.18
CA TYR A 77 -38.78 4.78 -23.42
C TYR A 77 -38.01 4.38 -24.68
N ASN A 78 -37.78 5.30 -25.61
CA ASN A 78 -37.02 5.03 -26.84
C ASN A 78 -35.50 5.12 -26.66
N TYR A 79 -35.02 5.46 -25.45
CA TYR A 79 -33.60 5.52 -25.13
C TYR A 79 -33.21 4.38 -24.18
N ASN A 80 -32.07 3.76 -24.45
CA ASN A 80 -31.43 2.87 -23.47
C ASN A 80 -31.00 3.71 -22.27
N ILE A 81 -31.74 3.63 -21.17
CA ILE A 81 -31.35 4.26 -19.91
C ILE A 81 -30.15 3.49 -19.37
N CYS A 82 -28.95 4.02 -19.59
CA CYS A 82 -27.75 3.54 -18.91
C CYS A 82 -27.87 3.91 -17.43
N GLN A 83 -28.33 2.97 -16.60
CA GLN A 83 -28.12 3.08 -15.17
C GLN A 83 -26.61 2.97 -14.93
N PHE A 84 -25.97 4.09 -14.64
CA PHE A 84 -24.71 4.04 -13.93
C PHE A 84 -25.02 3.37 -12.60
N ASN A 85 -24.75 2.07 -12.52
CA ASN A 85 -24.60 1.41 -11.23
C ASN A 85 -23.61 2.29 -10.48
N LYS A 86 -24.10 3.04 -9.49
CA LYS A 86 -23.29 3.42 -8.35
C LYS A 86 -22.74 2.08 -7.86
N THR A 87 -21.54 1.74 -8.29
CA THR A 87 -20.67 0.91 -7.47
C THR A 87 -20.85 1.47 -6.07
N ASN A 88 -21.27 0.65 -5.11
CA ASN A 88 -21.41 1.00 -3.69
C ASN A 88 -20.04 1.44 -3.14
N ILE A 89 -19.51 2.55 -3.65
CA ILE A 89 -18.33 3.21 -3.15
C ILE A 89 -18.87 3.89 -1.91
N ASP A 90 -18.59 3.28 -0.76
CA ASP A 90 -18.84 3.87 0.53
C ASP A 90 -18.05 5.18 0.60
N VAL A 91 -18.77 6.27 0.35
CA VAL A 91 -18.21 7.63 0.32
C VAL A 91 -17.56 7.97 1.65
N THR A 92 -18.09 7.44 2.75
CA THR A 92 -17.54 7.63 4.09
C THR A 92 -16.19 6.93 4.20
N ARG A 93 -16.14 5.66 3.79
CA ARG A 93 -14.88 4.88 3.76
C ARG A 93 -13.80 5.57 2.92
N VAL A 94 -14.14 6.04 1.72
CA VAL A 94 -13.19 6.73 0.84
C VAL A 94 -12.67 8.00 1.51
N LYS A 95 -13.55 8.81 2.12
CA LYS A 95 -13.12 10.02 2.85
C LYS A 95 -12.16 9.68 3.99
N THR A 96 -12.47 8.65 4.78
CA THR A 96 -11.58 8.19 5.87
C THR A 96 -10.23 7.76 5.32
N LEU A 97 -10.21 6.93 4.28
CA LEU A 97 -8.98 6.48 3.62
C LEU A 97 -8.14 7.67 3.14
N LEU A 98 -8.73 8.59 2.39
CA LEU A 98 -8.01 9.75 1.85
C LEU A 98 -7.43 10.64 2.95
N SER A 99 -8.07 10.70 4.13
CA SER A 99 -7.55 11.45 5.28
C SER A 99 -6.34 10.78 5.96
N GLU A 100 -6.20 9.46 5.83
CA GLU A 100 -5.06 8.71 6.40
C GLU A 100 -3.85 8.67 5.46
N LEU A 101 -4.04 8.94 4.17
CA LEU A 101 -2.97 8.96 3.18
C LEU A 101 -2.13 10.24 3.31
N ASN A 102 -0.80 10.08 3.31
CA ASN A 102 0.11 11.22 3.24
C ASN A 102 0.43 11.56 1.77
N LEU A 103 -0.30 12.54 1.22
CA LEU A 103 -0.16 13.00 -0.18
C LEU A 103 0.28 14.47 -0.30
N ASN A 104 0.66 15.12 0.81
CA ASN A 104 0.93 16.57 0.86
C ASN A 104 2.15 17.02 0.05
N TYR A 105 3.04 16.09 -0.31
CA TYR A 105 4.25 16.36 -1.07
C TYR A 105 4.07 16.16 -2.59
N LEU A 106 2.87 15.79 -3.04
CA LEU A 106 2.55 15.59 -4.46
C LEU A 106 2.00 16.87 -5.08
N ASP A 107 2.22 17.04 -6.39
CA ASP A 107 1.55 18.10 -7.15
C ASP A 107 0.06 17.78 -7.38
N GLY A 108 -0.69 18.74 -7.95
CA GLY A 108 -2.14 18.62 -8.11
C GLY A 108 -2.57 17.45 -9.01
N GLU A 109 -1.85 17.20 -10.11
CA GLU A 109 -2.15 16.12 -11.05
C GLU A 109 -1.78 14.76 -10.45
N GLU A 110 -0.57 14.65 -9.88
CA GLU A 110 -0.06 13.47 -9.18
C GLU A 110 -1.04 13.07 -8.07
N LYS A 111 -1.42 14.02 -7.21
CA LYS A 111 -2.35 13.81 -6.11
C LYS A 111 -3.72 13.32 -6.60
N GLN A 112 -4.35 14.02 -7.54
CA GLN A 112 -5.67 13.64 -8.06
C GLN A 112 -5.66 12.23 -8.65
N SER A 113 -4.58 11.87 -9.34
CA SER A 113 -4.44 10.53 -9.94
C SER A 113 -4.38 9.42 -8.90
N ILE A 114 -3.65 9.63 -7.79
CA ILE A 114 -3.53 8.66 -6.70
C ILE A 114 -4.81 8.58 -5.89
N GLU A 115 -5.46 9.72 -5.59
CA GLU A 115 -6.75 9.73 -4.90
C GLU A 115 -7.80 8.92 -5.67
N ALA A 116 -7.87 9.07 -6.99
CA ALA A 116 -8.79 8.31 -7.84
C ALA A 116 -8.50 6.80 -7.81
N ILE A 117 -7.22 6.40 -7.86
CA ILE A 117 -6.82 4.99 -7.78
C ILE A 117 -7.15 4.44 -6.39
N CYS A 118 -6.75 5.11 -5.32
CA CYS A 118 -7.02 4.67 -3.95
C CYS A 118 -8.52 4.62 -3.64
N ALA A 119 -9.33 5.55 -4.16
CA ALA A 119 -10.78 5.50 -4.03
C ALA A 119 -11.39 4.27 -4.71
N LYS A 120 -10.89 3.92 -5.91
CA LYS A 120 -11.29 2.69 -6.63
C LYS A 120 -10.87 1.41 -5.90
N TYR A 121 -9.76 1.46 -5.17
CA TYR A 121 -9.17 0.34 -4.43
C TYR A 121 -9.32 0.51 -2.90
N CYS A 122 -10.37 1.18 -2.43
CA CYS A 122 -10.51 1.51 -1.01
C CYS A 122 -10.73 0.29 -0.10
N ASP A 123 -11.18 -0.82 -0.68
CA ASP A 123 -11.40 -2.10 -0.02
C ASP A 123 -10.10 -2.80 0.39
N ILE A 124 -8.99 -2.57 -0.32
CA ILE A 124 -7.70 -3.22 0.01
C ILE A 124 -6.90 -2.47 1.08
N PHE A 125 -7.34 -1.30 1.53
CA PHE A 125 -6.73 -0.64 2.69
C PHE A 125 -7.41 -1.10 3.96
N HIS A 126 -6.66 -1.37 5.02
CA HIS A 126 -7.23 -1.65 6.34
C HIS A 126 -7.42 -0.33 7.09
N LEU A 127 -8.66 -0.05 7.48
CA LEU A 127 -9.06 1.09 8.30
C LEU A 127 -9.49 0.62 9.69
N GLU A 128 -9.54 1.54 10.65
CA GLU A 128 -9.97 1.23 12.01
C GLU A 128 -11.40 0.66 12.02
N GLY A 129 -11.57 -0.47 12.71
CA GLY A 129 -12.82 -1.24 12.75
C GLY A 129 -12.95 -2.33 11.68
N ASP A 130 -12.07 -2.36 10.67
CA ASP A 130 -12.04 -3.47 9.72
C ASP A 130 -11.52 -4.75 10.41
N LYS A 131 -12.05 -5.91 9.99
CA LYS A 131 -11.42 -7.20 10.32
C LYS A 131 -10.21 -7.44 9.45
N LEU A 132 -9.15 -7.98 10.04
CA LEU A 132 -7.97 -8.39 9.28
C LEU A 132 -8.34 -9.55 8.35
N THR A 133 -7.96 -9.44 7.08
CA THR A 133 -8.18 -10.51 6.11
C THR A 133 -7.03 -11.50 6.10
N THR A 134 -7.20 -12.59 5.36
CA THR A 134 -6.18 -13.62 5.23
C THR A 134 -6.15 -14.16 3.82
N THR A 135 -4.93 -14.45 3.38
CA THR A 135 -4.62 -15.16 2.17
C THR A 135 -4.25 -16.62 2.45
N ASN A 136 -4.71 -17.52 1.57
CA ASN A 136 -4.43 -18.94 1.59
C ASN A 136 -3.64 -19.40 0.35
N ILE A 137 -3.09 -18.46 -0.43
CA ILE A 137 -2.28 -18.77 -1.62
C ILE A 137 -1.01 -19.56 -1.29
N TYR A 138 -0.56 -19.48 -0.05
CA TYR A 138 0.61 -20.16 0.47
C TYR A 138 0.46 -20.34 1.98
N GLU A 139 0.50 -21.58 2.46
CA GLU A 139 0.37 -21.93 3.87
C GLU A 139 1.68 -22.53 4.39
N PRO A 140 2.51 -21.76 5.12
CA PRO A 140 3.74 -22.28 5.68
C PRO A 140 3.52 -23.38 6.72
N SER A 141 4.30 -24.44 6.59
CA SER A 141 4.45 -25.53 7.55
C SER A 141 5.69 -25.33 8.43
N ILE A 142 5.60 -25.70 9.71
CA ILE A 142 6.73 -25.74 10.65
C ILE A 142 7.26 -27.19 10.71
N VAL A 143 8.45 -27.41 10.16
CA VAL A 143 9.12 -28.71 10.21
C VAL A 143 10.13 -28.73 11.35
N LEU A 144 10.05 -29.74 12.21
CA LEU A 144 10.96 -29.93 13.34
C LEU A 144 12.15 -30.83 12.94
N LYS A 145 13.28 -30.67 13.63
CA LYS A 145 14.43 -31.58 13.53
C LYS A 145 14.05 -32.97 14.05
N GLN A 146 14.73 -34.01 13.56
CA GLN A 146 14.49 -35.38 14.03
C GLN A 146 14.64 -35.48 15.56
N ASN A 147 13.78 -36.29 16.19
CA ASN A 147 13.73 -36.53 17.64
C ASN A 147 13.48 -35.28 18.51
N SER A 148 12.87 -34.22 17.95
CA SER A 148 12.49 -33.05 18.75
C SER A 148 11.37 -33.37 19.73
N THR A 149 11.54 -33.00 20.99
CA THR A 149 10.52 -33.10 22.04
C THR A 149 9.80 -31.76 22.24
N PRO A 150 8.56 -31.76 22.79
CA PRO A 150 7.86 -30.53 23.12
C PRO A 150 8.67 -29.57 24.00
N VAL A 151 8.72 -28.31 23.58
CA VAL A 151 9.37 -27.23 24.31
C VAL A 151 8.33 -26.48 25.13
N TYR A 152 8.38 -26.65 26.45
CA TYR A 152 7.60 -25.87 27.40
C TYR A 152 8.49 -24.88 28.15
N VAL A 153 8.20 -23.59 28.01
CA VAL A 153 8.86 -22.52 28.75
C VAL A 153 7.86 -21.88 29.69
N LYS A 154 8.22 -21.82 30.98
CA LYS A 154 7.40 -21.16 31.99
C LYS A 154 7.18 -19.68 31.63
N PRO A 155 5.94 -19.16 31.73
CA PRO A 155 5.66 -17.75 31.49
C PRO A 155 6.51 -16.82 32.36
N TYR A 156 6.96 -15.71 31.79
CA TYR A 156 7.68 -14.69 32.53
C TYR A 156 6.75 -13.99 33.53
N ARG A 157 7.32 -13.51 34.64
CA ARG A 157 6.58 -12.67 35.59
C ARG A 157 6.37 -11.29 34.98
N LEU A 158 5.11 -10.96 34.66
CA LEU A 158 4.74 -9.67 34.08
C LEU A 158 4.19 -8.71 35.16
N PRO A 159 4.52 -7.41 35.10
CA PRO A 159 3.95 -6.40 35.98
C PRO A 159 2.42 -6.39 35.92
N GLN A 160 1.75 -6.23 37.07
CA GLN A 160 0.29 -6.24 37.15
C GLN A 160 -0.36 -5.16 36.29
N ALA A 161 0.26 -3.97 36.20
CA ALA A 161 -0.20 -2.85 35.38
C ALA A 161 -0.29 -3.18 33.87
N LEU A 162 0.43 -4.21 33.40
CA LEU A 162 0.44 -4.60 31.99
C LEU A 162 -0.55 -5.71 31.65
N LYS A 163 -1.11 -6.40 32.66
CA LYS A 163 -2.07 -7.49 32.43
C LYS A 163 -3.32 -7.07 31.65
N PRO A 164 -3.94 -5.89 31.90
CA PRO A 164 -5.11 -5.45 31.13
C PRO A 164 -4.78 -5.28 29.64
N GLU A 165 -3.59 -4.77 29.31
CA GLU A 165 -3.15 -4.60 27.93
C GLU A 165 -2.95 -5.95 27.21
N ILE A 166 -2.47 -6.97 27.93
CA ILE A 166 -2.34 -8.33 27.40
C ILE A 166 -3.72 -8.89 27.08
N THR A 167 -4.65 -8.83 28.03
CA THR A 167 -6.02 -9.31 27.83
C THR A 167 -6.67 -8.65 26.62
N LYS A 168 -6.57 -7.31 26.52
CA LYS A 168 -7.08 -6.55 25.37
C LYS A 168 -6.47 -7.00 24.04
N GLN A 169 -5.16 -7.22 23.98
CA GLN A 169 -4.51 -7.66 22.74
C GLN A 169 -4.89 -9.10 22.37
N VAL A 170 -5.02 -9.99 23.36
CA VAL A 170 -5.47 -11.38 23.15
C VAL A 170 -6.90 -11.42 22.62
N GLU A 171 -7.81 -10.67 23.22
CA GLU A 171 -9.20 -10.54 22.76
C GLU A 171 -9.26 -10.03 21.31
N ASN A 172 -8.52 -8.96 21.00
CA ASN A 172 -8.44 -8.44 19.64
C ASN A 172 -7.89 -9.47 18.64
N MET A 173 -6.89 -10.26 19.04
CA MET A 173 -6.34 -11.33 18.20
C MET A 173 -7.34 -12.48 18.01
N LEU A 174 -8.17 -12.81 19.01
CA LEU A 174 -9.25 -13.79 18.88
C LEU A 174 -10.35 -13.28 17.95
N GLU A 175 -10.78 -12.03 18.10
CA GLU A 175 -11.81 -11.40 17.25
C GLU A 175 -11.39 -11.32 15.78
N ASN A 176 -10.09 -11.12 15.52
CA ASN A 176 -9.50 -11.10 14.18
C ASN A 176 -9.10 -12.49 13.67
N ASP A 177 -9.44 -13.56 14.39
CA ASP A 177 -9.12 -14.94 13.99
C ASP A 177 -7.61 -15.17 13.77
N ILE A 178 -6.77 -14.46 14.54
CA ILE A 178 -5.31 -14.56 14.48
C ILE A 178 -4.82 -15.74 15.34
N ILE A 179 -5.50 -15.98 16.46
CA ILE A 179 -5.21 -17.04 17.43
C ILE A 179 -6.46 -17.85 17.76
N GLU A 180 -6.26 -19.04 18.31
CA GLU A 180 -7.31 -19.88 18.89
C GLU A 180 -6.86 -20.44 20.25
N GLU A 181 -7.82 -20.86 21.07
CA GLU A 181 -7.52 -21.58 22.31
C GLU A 181 -6.77 -22.88 22.03
N SER A 182 -5.84 -23.21 22.92
CA SER A 182 -4.93 -24.33 22.73
C SER A 182 -4.75 -25.13 24.01
N ASN A 183 -4.50 -26.43 23.85
CA ASN A 183 -4.12 -27.37 24.90
C ASN A 183 -2.80 -28.08 24.55
N SER A 184 -1.87 -27.32 23.97
CA SER A 184 -0.61 -27.84 23.44
C SER A 184 0.40 -28.14 24.54
N GLU A 185 1.16 -29.22 24.36
CA GLU A 185 2.34 -29.54 25.16
C GLU A 185 3.48 -28.53 24.96
N TRP A 186 3.43 -27.77 23.85
CA TRP A 186 4.34 -26.67 23.55
C TRP A 186 3.87 -25.39 24.21
N SER A 187 4.80 -24.58 24.71
CA SER A 187 4.48 -23.24 25.20
C SER A 187 5.68 -22.32 25.15
N SER A 188 5.52 -21.21 24.43
CA SER A 188 6.45 -20.08 24.44
C SER A 188 5.93 -18.95 25.35
N PRO A 189 6.80 -18.23 26.07
CA PRO A 189 6.38 -17.16 26.95
C PRO A 189 6.15 -15.86 26.15
N ILE A 190 5.35 -14.94 26.71
CA ILE A 190 5.09 -13.63 26.09
C ILE A 190 5.86 -12.50 26.77
N LEU A 191 6.11 -11.44 26.01
CA LEU A 191 6.74 -10.19 26.45
C LEU A 191 5.99 -9.00 25.84
N LEU A 192 5.97 -7.88 26.56
CA LEU A 192 5.45 -6.61 26.04
C LEU A 192 6.58 -5.64 25.75
N VAL A 193 6.62 -5.14 24.51
CA VAL A 193 7.64 -4.20 24.04
C VAL A 193 6.97 -2.87 23.69
N PRO A 194 7.48 -1.72 24.15
CA PRO A 194 6.92 -0.42 23.77
C PRO A 194 7.15 -0.15 22.28
N LYS A 195 6.12 0.35 21.58
CA LYS A 195 6.23 0.81 20.19
C LYS A 195 7.02 2.12 20.14
N LYS A 196 7.91 2.26 19.15
CA LYS A 196 8.78 3.45 18.97
C LYS A 196 8.04 4.75 18.63
N SER A 197 6.80 4.67 18.16
CA SER A 197 6.00 5.82 17.72
C SER A 197 4.74 5.92 18.57
N SER A 198 4.80 6.74 19.61
CA SER A 198 3.62 7.41 20.15
C SER A 198 3.80 8.90 19.92
N LYS A 199 3.21 9.43 18.85
CA LYS A 199 2.89 10.86 18.80
C LYS A 199 1.85 11.08 19.91
N GLY A 200 2.29 11.60 21.06
CA GLY A 200 1.49 11.76 22.28
C GLY A 200 2.05 10.99 23.49
N ASN A 201 1.58 11.35 24.69
CA ASN A 201 2.03 10.80 25.98
C ASN A 201 1.59 9.34 26.24
N GLU A 202 0.88 8.69 25.31
CA GLU A 202 0.39 7.32 25.47
C GLU A 202 1.35 6.28 24.90
N LYS A 203 1.98 5.48 25.77
CA LYS A 203 2.81 4.34 25.36
C LYS A 203 1.95 3.22 24.78
N LYS A 204 2.03 3.00 23.47
CA LYS A 204 1.45 1.80 22.81
C LYS A 204 2.37 0.59 23.01
N TRP A 205 1.80 -0.57 23.34
CA TRP A 205 2.54 -1.81 23.56
C TRP A 205 2.41 -2.78 22.37
N ARG A 206 3.36 -3.71 22.25
CA ARG A 206 3.33 -4.83 21.32
C ARG A 206 3.53 -6.12 22.11
N LEU A 207 2.55 -7.02 22.05
CA LEU A 207 2.69 -8.40 22.51
C LEU A 207 3.62 -9.15 21.56
N VAL A 208 4.68 -9.75 22.11
CA VAL A 208 5.68 -10.53 21.40
C VAL A 208 5.75 -11.90 22.04
N VAL A 209 5.63 -12.95 21.24
CA VAL A 209 5.87 -14.33 21.69
C VAL A 209 7.35 -14.65 21.50
N ASP A 210 8.00 -15.13 22.55
CA ASP A 210 9.42 -15.44 22.55
C ASP A 210 9.68 -16.87 22.03
N TYR A 211 9.77 -16.99 20.70
CA TYR A 211 10.00 -18.27 20.02
C TYR A 211 11.45 -18.76 20.00
N ARG A 212 12.37 -18.19 20.80
CA ARG A 212 13.81 -18.55 20.73
C ARG A 212 14.05 -20.05 20.88
N LYS A 213 13.51 -20.68 21.91
CA LYS A 213 13.68 -22.13 22.13
C LYS A 213 13.00 -22.99 21.07
N LEU A 214 11.86 -22.54 20.55
CA LEU A 214 11.19 -23.23 19.45
C LEU A 214 12.03 -23.14 18.15
N ASN A 215 12.63 -21.98 17.87
CA ASN A 215 13.48 -21.77 16.71
C ASN A 215 14.73 -22.68 16.68
N GLU A 216 15.24 -23.10 17.85
CA GLU A 216 16.37 -24.03 17.96
C GLU A 216 16.05 -25.43 17.41
N VAL A 217 14.80 -25.89 17.57
CA VAL A 217 14.35 -27.23 17.17
C VAL A 217 13.68 -27.27 15.80
N ILE A 218 13.27 -26.13 15.24
CA ILE A 218 12.76 -26.03 13.88
C ILE A 218 13.90 -26.30 12.86
N CYS A 219 13.61 -26.86 11.69
CA CYS A 219 14.56 -27.01 10.58
C CYS A 219 14.87 -25.66 9.92
N ASP A 220 16.08 -25.48 9.39
CA ASP A 220 16.42 -24.22 8.72
C ASP A 220 15.68 -24.10 7.38
N ASP A 221 15.00 -22.98 7.19
CA ASP A 221 14.31 -22.63 5.94
C ASP A 221 15.23 -21.73 5.11
N LYS A 222 15.47 -22.11 3.85
CA LYS A 222 16.28 -21.33 2.92
C LYS A 222 15.42 -20.86 1.77
N PHE A 223 15.25 -19.55 1.67
CA PHE A 223 14.64 -18.91 0.52
C PHE A 223 15.70 -18.04 -0.20
N PRO A 224 15.84 -18.15 -1.54
CA PRO A 224 16.80 -17.33 -2.27
C PRO A 224 16.45 -15.85 -2.11
N LEU A 225 17.41 -15.08 -1.59
CA LEU A 225 17.29 -13.63 -1.62
C LEU A 225 17.55 -13.14 -3.05
N PRO A 226 16.74 -12.22 -3.56
CA PRO A 226 16.95 -11.66 -4.88
C PRO A 226 18.29 -10.92 -4.96
N ASN A 227 18.93 -10.96 -6.13
CA ASN A 227 20.21 -10.31 -6.33
C ASN A 227 20.02 -8.78 -6.29
N ILE A 228 20.68 -8.12 -5.34
CA ILE A 228 20.58 -6.67 -5.16
C ILE A 228 20.94 -5.92 -6.45
N ASN A 229 21.94 -6.39 -7.20
CA ASN A 229 22.33 -5.73 -8.44
C ASN A 229 21.23 -5.81 -9.50
N GLU A 230 20.57 -6.95 -9.63
CA GLU A 230 19.47 -7.14 -10.58
C GLU A 230 18.28 -6.25 -10.23
N ILE A 231 17.91 -6.20 -8.94
CA ILE A 231 16.88 -5.30 -8.41
C ILE A 231 17.20 -3.84 -8.77
N LEU A 232 18.44 -3.41 -8.51
CA LEU A 232 18.87 -2.04 -8.76
C LEU A 232 18.92 -1.71 -10.26
N ASP A 233 19.37 -2.65 -11.08
CA ASP A 233 19.41 -2.51 -12.52
C ASP A 233 17.98 -2.39 -13.09
N THR A 234 17.00 -3.13 -12.55
CA THR A 234 15.57 -2.99 -12.91
C THR A 234 15.01 -1.58 -12.62
N LEU A 235 15.42 -0.96 -11.51
CA LEU A 235 14.96 0.39 -11.15
C LEU A 235 15.59 1.50 -12.00
N THR A 236 16.56 1.16 -12.85
CA THR A 236 17.27 2.14 -13.68
C THR A 236 16.31 2.82 -14.67
N GLY A 237 16.29 4.15 -14.65
CA GLY A 237 15.44 4.97 -15.50
C GLY A 237 13.99 5.13 -15.01
N ALA A 238 13.61 4.50 -13.90
CA ALA A 238 12.36 4.84 -13.21
C ALA A 238 12.48 6.21 -12.55
N ILE A 239 11.37 6.95 -12.56
CA ILE A 239 11.26 8.30 -11.98
C ILE A 239 10.31 8.30 -10.80
N TYR A 240 9.26 7.49 -10.87
CA TYR A 240 8.21 7.40 -9.86
C TYR A 240 8.30 6.07 -9.14
N PHE A 241 8.29 6.13 -7.81
CA PHE A 241 8.33 4.98 -6.92
C PHE A 241 7.18 5.10 -5.92
N THR A 242 6.45 4.00 -5.71
CA THR A 242 5.43 3.88 -4.68
C THR A 242 5.80 2.70 -3.79
N HIS A 243 5.94 2.95 -2.50
CA HIS A 243 6.14 1.92 -1.49
C HIS A 243 4.79 1.56 -0.86
N LEU A 244 4.44 0.28 -0.91
CA LEU A 244 3.20 -0.27 -0.37
C LEU A 244 3.53 -1.11 0.87
N ASP A 245 3.09 -0.67 2.05
CA ASP A 245 3.24 -1.38 3.32
C ASP A 245 1.97 -2.18 3.65
N LEU A 246 2.12 -3.47 3.95
CA LEU A 246 1.00 -4.32 4.35
C LEU A 246 0.65 -4.12 5.83
N HIS A 247 -0.65 -4.00 6.12
CA HIS A 247 -1.13 -3.87 7.49
C HIS A 247 -0.96 -5.18 8.28
N GLN A 248 0.02 -5.25 9.18
CA GLN A 248 0.32 -6.48 9.94
C GLN A 248 0.52 -7.70 9.01
N GLY A 249 1.32 -7.53 7.94
CA GLY A 249 1.43 -8.49 6.83
C GLY A 249 1.58 -9.96 7.23
N TYR A 250 2.41 -10.28 8.24
CA TYR A 250 2.57 -11.66 8.73
C TYR A 250 1.23 -12.29 9.15
N TYR A 251 0.38 -11.56 9.87
CA TYR A 251 -0.92 -12.08 10.34
C TYR A 251 -1.97 -12.20 9.23
N GLN A 252 -1.68 -11.74 8.01
CA GLN A 252 -2.53 -11.99 6.84
C GLN A 252 -2.22 -13.34 6.15
N VAL A 253 -1.17 -14.05 6.57
CA VAL A 253 -0.81 -15.36 6.00
C VAL A 253 -1.36 -16.48 6.88
N SER A 254 -2.13 -17.39 6.30
CA SER A 254 -2.65 -18.59 7.01
C SER A 254 -1.49 -19.52 7.40
N LEU A 255 -1.47 -19.99 8.65
CA LEU A 255 -0.53 -21.02 9.09
C LEU A 255 -1.17 -22.41 8.96
N GLU A 256 -0.40 -23.37 8.46
CA GLU A 256 -0.86 -24.75 8.29
C GLU A 256 -1.42 -25.32 9.61
N PRO A 257 -2.61 -25.95 9.61
CA PRO A 257 -3.26 -26.44 10.83
C PRO A 257 -2.40 -27.36 11.70
N SER A 258 -1.60 -28.24 11.09
CA SER A 258 -0.69 -29.16 11.78
C SER A 258 0.39 -28.44 12.59
N SER A 259 0.78 -27.23 12.14
CA SER A 259 1.87 -26.44 12.70
C SER A 259 1.42 -25.51 13.83
N ARG A 260 0.11 -25.23 13.94
CA ARG A 260 -0.43 -24.24 14.90
C ARG A 260 -0.08 -24.56 16.34
N LYS A 261 -0.24 -25.83 16.77
CA LYS A 261 0.06 -26.25 18.15
C LYS A 261 1.50 -25.98 18.58
N LEU A 262 2.45 -25.97 17.65
CA LEU A 262 3.87 -25.68 17.93
C LEU A 262 4.07 -24.21 18.34
N THR A 263 3.22 -23.31 17.84
CA THR A 263 3.29 -21.87 18.10
C THR A 263 2.62 -21.45 19.41
N ALA A 264 2.17 -22.42 20.22
CA ALA A 264 1.40 -22.17 21.42
C ALA A 264 2.16 -21.27 22.41
N PHE A 265 1.42 -20.39 23.07
CA PHE A 265 1.91 -19.47 24.07
C PHE A 265 0.91 -19.34 25.22
N THR A 266 1.43 -19.04 26.39
CA THR A 266 0.63 -18.96 27.62
C THR A 266 0.57 -17.53 28.14
N THR A 267 -0.63 -17.07 28.49
CA THR A 267 -0.89 -15.76 29.10
C THR A 267 -1.50 -15.95 30.49
N ASN A 268 -1.89 -14.85 31.14
CA ASN A 268 -2.66 -14.89 32.39
C ASN A 268 -4.12 -15.31 32.22
N THR A 269 -4.64 -15.38 30.98
CA THR A 269 -6.04 -15.71 30.69
C THR A 269 -6.22 -17.13 30.14
N GLY A 270 -5.15 -17.75 29.64
CA GLY A 270 -5.21 -19.09 29.07
C GLY A 270 -3.99 -19.42 28.21
N GLN A 271 -4.08 -20.55 27.51
CA GLN A 271 -3.11 -20.96 26.49
C GLN A 271 -3.75 -20.82 25.11
N TYR A 272 -3.01 -20.24 24.17
CA TYR A 272 -3.47 -19.98 22.81
C TYR A 272 -2.42 -20.44 21.81
N CYS A 273 -2.81 -20.66 20.56
CA CYS A 273 -1.90 -20.91 19.45
C CYS A 273 -2.26 -20.06 18.22
N MET A 274 -1.30 -19.89 17.32
CA MET A 274 -1.45 -19.00 16.16
C MET A 274 -2.13 -19.73 15.01
N LYS A 275 -3.17 -19.11 14.44
CA LYS A 275 -3.80 -19.53 13.17
C LYS A 275 -3.12 -18.89 11.96
N ARG A 276 -2.43 -17.78 12.18
CA ARG A 276 -1.73 -17.00 11.16
C ARG A 276 -0.24 -17.08 11.39
N LEU A 277 0.56 -16.75 10.39
CA LEU A 277 2.02 -16.74 10.49
C LEU A 277 2.46 -15.72 11.55
N PRO A 278 3.08 -16.14 12.67
CA PRO A 278 3.43 -15.21 13.73
C PRO A 278 4.78 -14.53 13.46
N MET A 279 4.96 -13.35 14.04
CA MET A 279 6.26 -12.70 14.09
C MET A 279 7.19 -13.44 15.05
N GLY A 280 8.51 -13.45 14.76
CA GLY A 280 9.52 -14.01 15.66
C GLY A 280 9.88 -15.49 15.45
N LEU A 281 9.09 -16.24 14.68
CA LEU A 281 9.56 -17.55 14.18
C LEU A 281 10.65 -17.34 13.13
N LYS A 282 11.66 -18.21 13.14
CA LYS A 282 12.78 -18.13 12.21
C LYS A 282 12.39 -18.32 10.74
N ILE A 283 11.30 -19.05 10.49
CA ILE A 283 10.80 -19.31 9.13
C ILE A 283 9.93 -18.18 8.59
N SER A 284 9.39 -17.31 9.46
CA SER A 284 8.38 -16.33 9.05
C SER A 284 8.84 -15.40 7.94
N PRO A 285 10.05 -14.79 7.97
CA PRO A 285 10.49 -13.91 6.90
C PRO A 285 10.55 -14.59 5.54
N ASN A 286 11.03 -15.85 5.50
CA ASN A 286 11.16 -16.63 4.27
C ASN A 286 9.80 -17.12 3.77
N ALA A 287 8.92 -17.56 4.68
CA ALA A 287 7.54 -17.90 4.36
C ALA A 287 6.76 -16.71 3.78
N PHE A 288 6.91 -15.52 4.38
CA PHE A 288 6.28 -14.30 3.89
C PHE A 288 6.82 -13.88 2.52
N SER A 289 8.14 -13.96 2.32
CA SER A 289 8.78 -13.68 1.04
C SER A 289 8.30 -14.64 -0.07
N ARG A 290 8.12 -15.94 0.25
CA ARG A 290 7.52 -16.92 -0.66
C ARG A 290 6.08 -16.59 -1.03
N MET A 291 5.26 -16.26 -0.03
CA MET A 291 3.88 -15.82 -0.25
C MET A 291 3.84 -14.62 -1.19
N MET A 292 4.66 -13.60 -0.95
CA MET A 292 4.65 -12.39 -1.79
C MET A 292 5.18 -12.65 -3.20
N SER A 293 6.17 -13.53 -3.35
CA SER A 293 6.67 -13.97 -4.66
C SER A 293 5.57 -14.69 -5.46
N VAL A 294 4.81 -15.57 -4.82
CA VAL A 294 3.65 -16.24 -5.44
C VAL A 294 2.57 -15.20 -5.78
N ALA A 295 2.24 -14.31 -4.84
CA ALA A 295 1.23 -13.27 -5.01
C ALA A 295 1.54 -12.35 -6.19
N MET A 296 2.81 -11.96 -6.37
CA MET A 296 3.25 -11.02 -7.41
C MET A 296 3.85 -11.70 -8.65
N SER A 297 3.68 -13.02 -8.77
CA SER A 297 4.18 -13.78 -9.92
C SER A 297 3.73 -13.18 -11.25
N GLY A 298 4.68 -13.04 -12.18
CA GLY A 298 4.51 -12.39 -13.49
C GLY A 298 4.46 -10.85 -13.47
N LEU A 299 4.58 -10.21 -12.30
CA LEU A 299 4.66 -8.74 -12.17
C LEU A 299 6.02 -8.27 -11.66
N THR A 300 6.71 -9.12 -10.90
CA THR A 300 8.04 -8.83 -10.35
C THR A 300 9.04 -8.56 -11.47
N TYR A 301 9.91 -7.56 -11.26
CA TYR A 301 10.91 -7.04 -12.20
C TYR A 301 10.37 -6.28 -13.42
N ASP A 302 9.06 -6.29 -13.67
CA ASP A 302 8.44 -5.51 -14.74
C ASP A 302 7.63 -4.33 -14.21
N LYS A 303 6.76 -4.58 -13.23
CA LYS A 303 5.83 -3.57 -12.67
C LYS A 303 6.10 -3.26 -11.21
N CYS A 304 6.62 -4.23 -10.47
CA CYS A 304 6.94 -4.09 -9.07
C CYS A 304 8.18 -4.89 -8.67
N LEU A 305 8.71 -4.58 -7.48
CA LEU A 305 9.75 -5.34 -6.81
C LEU A 305 9.24 -5.76 -5.44
N VAL A 306 9.58 -6.99 -5.10
CA VAL A 306 9.24 -7.61 -3.83
C VAL A 306 10.55 -7.98 -3.17
N CYS A 307 10.79 -7.45 -1.96
CA CYS A 307 11.87 -7.96 -1.12
C CYS A 307 11.43 -7.91 0.33
N GLN A 308 11.41 -9.08 0.99
CA GLN A 308 10.97 -9.21 2.37
C GLN A 308 9.57 -8.58 2.54
N ASP A 309 9.47 -7.55 3.39
CA ASP A 309 8.23 -6.88 3.74
C ASP A 309 7.90 -5.69 2.81
N ASP A 310 8.78 -5.35 1.86
CA ASP A 310 8.65 -4.18 0.98
C ASP A 310 8.09 -4.55 -0.41
N LEU A 311 7.01 -3.88 -0.81
CA LEU A 311 6.45 -3.92 -2.16
C LEU A 311 6.61 -2.55 -2.82
N ILE A 312 7.48 -2.46 -3.83
CA ILE A 312 7.76 -1.22 -4.55
C ILE A 312 7.17 -1.31 -5.95
N VAL A 313 6.31 -0.36 -6.29
CA VAL A 313 5.83 -0.14 -7.65
C VAL A 313 6.64 0.98 -8.27
N PHE A 314 7.04 0.84 -9.53
CA PHE A 314 7.87 1.85 -10.20
C PHE A 314 7.38 2.15 -11.63
N GLY A 315 7.73 3.32 -12.13
CA GLY A 315 7.42 3.73 -13.51
C GLY A 315 8.31 4.87 -14.01
N ARG A 316 8.45 4.96 -15.33
CA ARG A 316 9.29 5.97 -16.00
C ARG A 316 8.60 7.33 -16.11
N ASN A 317 7.27 7.34 -16.05
CA ASN A 317 6.41 8.52 -16.04
C ASN A 317 5.11 8.21 -15.29
N LEU A 318 4.32 9.23 -14.98
CA LEU A 318 3.09 9.12 -14.18
C LEU A 318 2.09 8.11 -14.78
N SER A 319 1.86 8.15 -16.10
CA SER A 319 0.92 7.23 -16.77
C SER A 319 1.36 5.76 -16.66
N SER A 320 2.63 5.48 -16.94
CA SER A 320 3.20 4.13 -16.82
C SER A 320 3.16 3.61 -15.38
N HIS A 321 3.51 4.47 -14.42
CA HIS A 321 3.46 4.15 -13.00
C HIS A 321 2.03 3.81 -12.57
N ASN A 322 1.04 4.63 -12.94
CA ASN A 322 -0.35 4.44 -12.55
C ASN A 322 -0.93 3.13 -13.11
N LYS A 323 -0.56 2.75 -14.34
CA LYS A 323 -0.92 1.42 -14.91
C LYS A 323 -0.32 0.28 -14.09
N ASN A 324 0.94 0.40 -13.69
CA ASN A 324 1.62 -0.59 -12.85
C ASN A 324 0.95 -0.69 -11.48
N LEU A 325 0.66 0.45 -10.84
CA LEU A 325 0.01 0.52 -9.53
C LEU A 325 -1.37 -0.12 -9.56
N ILE A 326 -2.20 0.18 -10.56
CA ILE A 326 -3.52 -0.43 -10.75
C ILE A 326 -3.39 -1.95 -10.86
N THR A 327 -2.43 -2.45 -11.64
CA THR A 327 -2.20 -3.89 -11.83
C THR A 327 -1.81 -4.56 -10.51
N VAL A 328 -0.95 -3.92 -9.72
CA VAL A 328 -0.49 -4.43 -8.42
C VAL A 328 -1.61 -4.39 -7.38
N MET A 329 -2.37 -3.30 -7.29
CA MET A 329 -3.52 -3.17 -6.39
C MET A 329 -4.62 -4.20 -6.71
N GLU A 330 -4.88 -4.43 -8.00
CA GLU A 330 -5.80 -5.49 -8.44
C GLU A 330 -5.30 -6.88 -8.02
N ARG A 331 -3.99 -7.12 -8.09
CA ARG A 331 -3.40 -8.38 -7.60
C ARG A 331 -3.58 -8.53 -6.09
N LEU A 332 -3.28 -7.49 -5.31
CA LEU A 332 -3.46 -7.47 -3.86
C LEU A 332 -4.91 -7.74 -3.46
N ARG A 333 -5.87 -7.12 -4.17
CA ARG A 333 -7.30 -7.39 -4.00
C ARG A 333 -7.62 -8.88 -4.20
N LYS A 334 -7.16 -9.46 -5.30
CA LYS A 334 -7.42 -10.88 -5.63
C LYS A 334 -6.84 -11.85 -4.61
N VAL A 335 -5.66 -11.56 -4.08
CA VAL A 335 -5.03 -12.40 -3.03
C VAL A 335 -5.47 -12.02 -1.62
N ASN A 336 -6.41 -11.08 -1.48
CA ASN A 336 -7.02 -10.66 -0.22
C ASN A 336 -6.02 -10.09 0.80
N LEU A 337 -5.01 -9.36 0.32
CA LEU A 337 -4.04 -8.67 1.16
C LEU A 337 -4.45 -7.21 1.41
N LYS A 338 -4.19 -6.71 2.63
CA LYS A 338 -4.53 -5.35 3.06
C LYS A 338 -3.30 -4.47 3.29
N LEU A 339 -3.39 -3.25 2.80
CA LEU A 339 -2.40 -2.19 2.94
C LEU A 339 -2.64 -1.34 4.19
N ASN A 340 -1.56 -0.79 4.73
CA ASN A 340 -1.59 0.24 5.76
C ASN A 340 -1.52 1.63 5.10
N PRO A 341 -2.62 2.40 5.07
CA PRO A 341 -2.63 3.69 4.37
C PRO A 341 -1.62 4.69 4.92
N GLN A 342 -1.38 4.70 6.23
CA GLN A 342 -0.49 5.66 6.90
C GLN A 342 0.99 5.42 6.62
N LYS A 343 1.34 4.23 6.16
CA LYS A 343 2.72 3.83 5.89
C LYS A 343 3.02 3.68 4.41
N CYS A 344 2.01 3.66 3.55
CA CYS A 344 2.23 3.68 2.11
C CYS A 344 2.75 5.05 1.68
N GLU A 345 3.73 5.05 0.79
CA GLU A 345 4.30 6.27 0.21
C GLU A 345 4.10 6.23 -1.31
N PHE A 346 3.46 7.24 -1.89
CA PHE A 346 3.06 7.24 -3.29
C PHE A 346 3.90 8.21 -4.11
N LEU A 347 4.24 7.85 -5.35
CA LEU A 347 4.87 8.72 -6.35
C LEU A 347 6.12 9.48 -5.87
N LYS A 348 6.90 8.88 -4.96
CA LYS A 348 8.21 9.42 -4.57
C LYS A 348 9.15 9.46 -5.78
N LYS A 349 9.96 10.52 -5.88
CA LYS A 349 10.96 10.68 -6.94
C LYS A 349 12.32 10.07 -6.59
N GLU A 350 12.46 9.67 -5.34
CA GLU A 350 13.58 8.93 -4.79
C GLU A 350 13.08 7.96 -3.73
N ILE A 351 13.75 6.81 -3.61
CA ILE A 351 13.38 5.80 -2.62
C ILE A 351 14.64 5.18 -2.01
N LEU A 352 14.64 5.01 -0.70
CA LEU A 352 15.65 4.22 -0.02
C LEU A 352 15.23 2.75 -0.06
N TYR A 353 15.99 1.93 -0.76
CA TYR A 353 15.69 0.51 -0.90
C TYR A 353 16.96 -0.34 -0.76
N LEU A 354 16.91 -1.36 0.11
CA LEU A 354 18.03 -2.27 0.40
C LEU A 354 19.34 -1.56 0.77
N GLY A 355 19.26 -0.36 1.37
CA GLY A 355 20.42 0.45 1.74
C GLY A 355 21.03 1.26 0.60
N HIS A 356 20.31 1.41 -0.52
CA HIS A 356 20.65 2.27 -1.64
C HIS A 356 19.56 3.32 -1.84
N LEU A 357 19.95 4.56 -2.09
CA LEU A 357 19.05 5.62 -2.52
C LEU A 357 18.93 5.57 -4.04
N VAL A 358 17.75 5.20 -4.53
CA VAL A 358 17.46 5.16 -5.97
C VAL A 358 16.81 6.48 -6.36
N THR A 359 17.38 7.13 -7.37
CA THR A 359 16.91 8.42 -7.88
C THR A 359 16.87 8.40 -9.41
N LYS A 360 16.25 9.42 -10.03
CA LYS A 360 16.33 9.63 -11.48
C LYS A 360 17.77 9.67 -12.02
N LYS A 361 18.75 10.11 -11.21
CA LYS A 361 20.17 10.21 -11.62
C LYS A 361 20.92 8.88 -11.51
N GLY A 362 20.28 7.84 -10.96
CA GLY A 362 20.87 6.54 -10.72
C GLY A 362 20.82 6.14 -9.25
N VAL A 363 21.58 5.10 -8.94
CA VAL A 363 21.64 4.49 -7.60
C VAL A 363 22.79 5.09 -6.82
N LEU A 364 22.50 5.60 -5.63
CA LEU A 364 23.47 6.14 -4.69
C LEU A 364 23.48 5.28 -3.40
N PRO A 365 24.57 5.27 -2.63
CA PRO A 365 24.59 4.68 -1.30
C PRO A 365 23.72 5.50 -0.34
N ASP A 366 23.14 4.85 0.67
CA ASP A 366 22.37 5.50 1.72
C ASP A 366 23.13 6.69 2.36
N PRO A 367 22.57 7.92 2.32
CA PRO A 367 23.17 9.11 2.91
C PRO A 367 23.46 8.97 4.41
N GLU A 368 22.63 8.28 5.18
CA GLU A 368 22.85 8.11 6.62
C GLU A 368 24.02 7.16 6.88
N LYS A 369 24.13 6.08 6.08
CA LYS A 369 25.29 5.19 6.18
C LYS A 369 26.57 5.90 5.78
N THR A 370 26.55 6.70 4.71
CA THR A 370 27.74 7.48 4.29
C THR A 370 28.13 8.56 5.31
N LYS A 371 27.17 9.19 6.00
CA LYS A 371 27.46 10.13 7.10
C LYS A 371 28.23 9.48 8.25
N VAL A 372 27.85 8.26 8.64
CA VAL A 372 28.58 7.51 9.69
C VAL A 372 30.04 7.31 9.29
N LEU A 373 30.32 7.04 8.01
CA LEU A 373 31.68 6.91 7.50
C LEU A 373 32.44 8.23 7.53
N ARG A 374 31.78 9.30 7.05
CA ARG A 374 32.37 10.63 6.96
C ARG A 374 32.74 11.18 8.34
N ASN A 375 31.96 10.83 9.35
CA ASN A 375 32.15 11.26 10.73
C ASN A 375 32.91 10.22 11.57
N TYR A 376 33.37 9.12 10.97
CA TYR A 376 34.14 8.12 11.71
C TYR A 376 35.50 8.71 12.10
N PRO A 377 35.92 8.59 13.37
CA PRO A 377 37.20 9.16 13.80
C PRO A 377 38.36 8.51 13.06
N THR A 378 39.36 9.30 12.67
CA THR A 378 40.57 8.78 12.03
C THR A 378 41.26 7.80 12.98
N PRO A 379 41.41 6.52 12.61
CA PRO A 379 42.03 5.52 13.48
C PRO A 379 43.50 5.90 13.73
N LYS A 380 43.93 5.76 14.98
CA LYS A 380 45.28 6.15 15.43
C LYS A 380 46.22 4.96 15.58
N ASN A 381 45.70 3.73 15.57
CA ASN A 381 46.47 2.51 15.75
C ASN A 381 45.84 1.34 14.97
N ALA A 382 46.59 0.26 14.82
CA ALA A 382 46.18 -0.94 14.09
C ALA A 382 44.89 -1.57 14.64
N ASP A 383 44.67 -1.55 15.95
CA ASP A 383 43.47 -2.10 16.58
C ASP A 383 42.21 -1.27 16.26
N GLU A 384 42.32 0.05 16.20
CA GLU A 384 41.25 0.93 15.75
C GLU A 384 40.92 0.73 14.27
N VAL A 385 41.94 0.51 13.42
CA VAL A 385 41.74 0.13 12.01
C VAL A 385 40.98 -1.20 11.90
N LYS A 386 41.27 -2.17 12.78
CA LYS A 386 40.58 -3.48 12.82
C LYS A 386 39.13 -3.39 13.32
N ARG A 387 38.82 -2.41 14.17
CA ARG A 387 37.48 -2.16 14.74
C ARG A 387 36.55 -1.36 13.83
N ILE A 388 37.07 -0.79 12.75
CA ILE A 388 36.28 -0.13 11.69
C ILE A 388 35.24 -1.14 11.17
N PRO A 389 33.92 -0.96 11.43
CA PRO A 389 32.87 -1.96 11.16
C PRO A 389 32.56 -2.21 9.66
N ILE A 390 33.48 -1.83 8.80
CA ILE A 390 33.21 -1.22 7.50
C ILE A 390 33.81 -2.05 6.37
N PHE A 391 34.86 -2.83 6.62
CA PHE A 391 35.61 -3.45 5.52
C PHE A 391 34.75 -4.42 4.67
N PRO A 392 34.00 -5.41 5.22
CA PRO A 392 33.22 -6.31 4.38
C PRO A 392 31.96 -5.66 3.77
N LYS A 393 31.33 -4.71 4.48
CA LYS A 393 30.08 -4.06 4.05
C LYS A 393 30.28 -2.94 3.04
N ILE A 394 31.36 -2.15 3.15
CA ILE A 394 31.69 -1.10 2.17
C ILE A 394 32.10 -1.70 0.83
N MET A 395 32.90 -2.77 0.84
CA MET A 395 33.33 -3.42 -0.41
C MET A 395 32.13 -3.85 -1.24
N ASN A 396 31.06 -4.35 -0.61
CA ASN A 396 29.81 -4.72 -1.30
C ASN A 396 28.94 -3.50 -1.68
N LEU A 397 28.83 -2.48 -0.83
CA LEU A 397 27.98 -1.30 -1.09
C LEU A 397 28.51 -0.39 -2.20
N PHE A 398 29.83 -0.31 -2.37
CA PHE A 398 30.47 0.62 -3.30
C PHE A 398 31.29 -0.06 -4.40
N TYR A 399 31.15 -1.38 -4.59
CA TYR A 399 31.93 -2.14 -5.59
C TYR A 399 31.84 -1.55 -7.01
N LYS A 400 30.64 -1.09 -7.42
CA LYS A 400 30.41 -0.46 -8.73
C LYS A 400 30.87 1.01 -8.78
N GLN A 401 31.08 1.68 -7.65
CA GLN A 401 31.22 3.15 -7.57
C GLN A 401 32.58 3.63 -7.04
N THR A 402 33.39 2.74 -6.47
CA THR A 402 34.74 3.07 -5.98
C THR A 402 35.79 2.63 -7.00
N PRO A 403 36.72 3.50 -7.42
CA PRO A 403 37.86 3.08 -8.23
C PRO A 403 38.63 1.97 -7.51
N ARG A 404 38.97 0.88 -8.22
CA ARG A 404 39.75 -0.26 -7.70
C ARG A 404 41.03 0.16 -6.97
N VAL A 405 41.59 1.31 -7.32
CA VAL A 405 42.80 1.90 -6.72
C VAL A 405 42.60 2.29 -5.25
N LEU A 406 41.46 2.88 -4.89
CA LEU A 406 41.18 3.29 -3.49
C LEU A 406 41.02 2.07 -2.57
N LEU A 407 40.41 1.03 -3.11
CA LEU A 407 40.23 -0.29 -2.48
C LEU A 407 41.57 -0.99 -2.23
N LEU A 408 42.50 -0.90 -3.19
CA LEU A 408 43.86 -1.40 -3.08
C LEU A 408 44.70 -0.65 -2.04
N VAL A 409 44.59 0.68 -1.98
CA VAL A 409 45.32 1.51 -1.00
C VAL A 409 44.89 1.16 0.43
N LEU A 410 43.59 1.02 0.69
CA LEU A 410 43.07 0.62 2.00
C LEU A 410 43.44 -0.83 2.38
N TYR A 411 43.41 -1.76 1.43
CA TYR A 411 43.88 -3.13 1.65
C TYR A 411 45.38 -3.19 1.98
N TYR A 412 46.20 -2.40 1.28
CA TYR A 412 47.63 -2.31 1.55
C TYR A 412 47.95 -1.68 2.92
N VAL A 413 47.22 -0.65 3.34
CA VAL A 413 47.37 -0.04 4.67
C VAL A 413 47.12 -1.06 5.80
N ILE A 414 46.15 -1.96 5.63
CA ILE A 414 45.87 -3.05 6.59
C ILE A 414 46.96 -4.12 6.55
N LYS A 415 47.42 -4.51 5.36
CA LYS A 415 48.46 -5.52 5.19
C LYS A 415 49.82 -5.06 5.76
N ILE A 416 50.13 -3.77 5.63
CA ILE A 416 51.31 -3.14 6.24
C ILE A 416 51.16 -3.07 7.77
N SER A 417 49.94 -2.81 8.28
CA SER A 417 49.63 -2.88 9.72
C SER A 417 49.86 -4.29 10.30
N ASP A 418 49.49 -5.36 9.57
CA ASP A 418 49.74 -6.74 10.02
C ASP A 418 51.22 -7.14 9.93
N GLN A 419 52.02 -6.53 9.04
CA GLN A 419 53.47 -6.75 8.96
C GLN A 419 54.29 -5.98 10.02
N LEU A 420 53.72 -4.92 10.62
CA LEU A 420 54.38 -4.12 11.67
C LEU A 420 54.32 -4.76 13.07
N HIS A 421 53.63 -5.89 13.24
CA HIS A 421 53.80 -6.76 14.41
C HIS A 421 54.99 -7.71 14.21
N MET A 422 56.22 -7.17 14.27
CA MET A 422 57.40 -7.98 14.59
C MET A 422 57.71 -7.84 16.08
N PRO A 423 58.03 -8.95 16.78
CA PRO A 423 58.24 -8.96 18.21
C PRO A 423 59.52 -8.19 18.53
N VAL A 424 59.45 -7.32 19.52
CA VAL A 424 60.65 -6.94 20.27
C VAL A 424 60.67 -7.88 21.47
N ASP A 425 61.35 -9.03 21.29
CA ASP A 425 61.78 -9.91 22.39
C ASP A 425 62.81 -9.19 23.28
N PRO A 426 63.06 -9.63 24.52
CA PRO A 426 62.20 -10.32 25.49
C PRO A 426 61.77 -9.42 26.66
#